data_AF-A0A383V3U7-F1
#
_entry.id   AF-A0A383V3U7-F1
#
_cell.length_a   1.000
_cell.length_b   1.000
_cell.length_c   1.000
_cell.angle_alpha   90.00
_cell.angle_beta   90.00
_cell.angle_gamma   90.00
#
_symmetry.space_group_name_H-M   'P 1'
#
loop_
_entity.id
_entity.type
_entity.pdbx_description
1 polymer ?
#
loop_
_entity_poly.entity_id
_entity_poly.type
_entity_poly.pdbx_seq_one_letter_code
_entity_poly.pdbx_strand_id
1 'polypeptide(L)'
;MLKKVVGKAAKPAAMSFADNAPSWEVLSNMVKAQEAELGVNFTAPDLENGPTHPLSLKRTFGSTEPIRVKLYRDHAGWCPYCQKVWLQLEEKRIPYTIEKINMRCYGDKPPSFLAKVPSGLLPVLEIDGRVVTESATIMALLEEQFPGHKPLMPAPNSPQRPRADQLMRLERRFFSDWLNWLCSGWNGPSAQAQLERTLQAICKELEADGGPFFMGQDISLVDITFAPMLERAAASLAYYKGFVMRGAGKFSALEAWFDAMEARDTYLGTKSDHYTHCHDLPPQLGGCYSTPEGELFAAALDGQDGASWHLPLPPLNATSTPEAYSPGENPPVDRLAAAARLVVNHAAVGRFALRGAGQPGPRPVSAPLADPSGVAALQHEAAMDAALRHVAHALLVGVQEKQVMEHALQVQEAGELDGAAVAASAAYLRDRVGVPRDMKLPAARQLRAHLNWLIDSLQPAS
;
A
#
# COMPACT_ATOMS: atom_id res chain seq x y z
N MET A 1 42.27 -27.90 33.71
CA MET A 1 42.55 -26.70 32.90
C MET A 1 42.53 -27.08 31.42
N LEU A 2 41.44 -26.79 30.71
CA LEU A 2 41.38 -26.83 29.25
C LEU A 2 40.52 -25.64 28.81
N LYS A 3 41.17 -24.52 28.48
CA LYS A 3 40.52 -23.34 27.92
C LYS A 3 40.16 -23.65 26.47
N LYS A 4 38.86 -23.75 26.17
CA LYS A 4 38.36 -23.65 24.79
C LYS A 4 38.66 -22.23 24.30
N VAL A 5 39.58 -22.12 23.35
CA VAL A 5 39.77 -20.90 22.55
C VAL A 5 38.54 -20.80 21.64
N VAL A 6 37.61 -19.91 22.00
CA VAL A 6 36.56 -19.49 21.09
C VAL A 6 37.22 -18.59 20.06
N GLY A 7 37.45 -19.11 18.85
CA GLY A 7 37.83 -18.29 17.72
C GLY A 7 36.73 -17.26 17.48
N LYS A 8 37.07 -15.96 17.49
CA LYS A 8 36.21 -14.93 16.93
C LYS A 8 35.96 -15.30 15.48
N ALA A 9 34.71 -15.61 15.11
CA ALA A 9 34.32 -15.61 13.72
C ALA A 9 34.70 -14.23 13.14
N ALA A 10 35.54 -14.21 12.10
CA ALA A 10 35.83 -12.99 11.38
C ALA A 10 34.49 -12.43 10.87
N LYS A 11 34.20 -11.15 11.13
CA LYS A 11 33.10 -10.48 10.44
C LYS A 11 33.39 -10.61 8.93
N PRO A 12 32.43 -11.04 8.09
CA PRO A 12 32.64 -10.99 6.65
C PRO A 12 33.06 -9.55 6.30
N ALA A 13 34.11 -9.41 5.50
CA ALA A 13 34.55 -8.11 5.02
C ALA A 13 33.38 -7.52 4.22
N ALA A 14 32.75 -6.47 4.75
CA ALA A 14 31.68 -5.79 4.04
C ALA A 14 32.26 -5.19 2.77
N MET A 15 31.69 -5.53 1.61
CA MET A 15 32.13 -4.93 0.36
C MET A 15 31.71 -3.46 0.32
N SER A 16 32.51 -2.67 -0.37
CA SER A 16 32.33 -1.25 -0.62
C SER A 16 32.18 -1.05 -2.13
N PHE A 17 31.83 0.14 -2.60
CA PHE A 17 31.62 0.36 -4.03
C PHE A 17 32.06 1.74 -4.49
N ALA A 18 32.30 1.87 -5.80
CA ALA A 18 32.66 3.12 -6.44
C ALA A 18 31.41 3.92 -6.86
N ASP A 19 31.48 5.25 -6.81
CA ASP A 19 30.44 6.11 -7.36
C ASP A 19 30.66 6.32 -8.87
N ASN A 20 30.10 5.41 -9.67
CA ASN A 20 30.05 5.55 -11.12
C ASN A 20 28.62 5.58 -11.67
N ALA A 21 27.62 5.79 -10.82
CA ALA A 21 26.22 5.91 -11.27
C ALA A 21 25.99 7.21 -12.06
N PRO A 22 25.03 7.24 -13.02
CA PRO A 22 24.66 8.47 -13.70
C PRO A 22 24.12 9.49 -12.70
N SER A 23 24.29 10.79 -12.99
CA SER A 23 23.75 11.84 -12.11
C SER A 23 22.21 11.83 -12.08
N TRP A 24 21.61 12.41 -11.03
CA TRP A 24 20.15 12.58 -10.96
C TRP A 24 19.56 13.37 -12.13
N GLU A 25 20.33 14.30 -12.70
CA GLU A 25 19.92 15.04 -13.90
C GLU A 25 19.81 14.12 -15.12
N VAL A 26 20.80 13.26 -15.35
CA VAL A 26 20.78 12.25 -16.41
C VAL A 26 19.59 11.31 -16.22
N LEU A 27 19.40 10.77 -15.00
CA LEU A 27 18.28 9.89 -14.67
C LEU A 27 16.92 10.58 -14.85
N SER A 28 16.79 11.84 -14.48
CA SER A 28 15.57 12.63 -14.71
C SER A 28 15.27 12.80 -16.19
N ASN A 29 16.28 13.01 -17.02
CA ASN A 29 16.12 13.12 -18.47
C ASN A 29 15.73 11.76 -19.09
N MET A 30 16.31 10.66 -18.63
CA MET A 30 15.91 9.30 -19.04
C MET A 30 14.44 9.02 -18.68
N VAL A 31 14.01 9.34 -17.46
CA VAL A 31 12.61 9.21 -17.04
C VAL A 31 11.69 9.99 -17.98
N LYS A 32 11.97 11.27 -18.23
CA LYS A 32 11.15 12.11 -19.12
C LYS A 32 11.09 11.57 -20.54
N ALA A 33 12.20 11.05 -21.06
CA ALA A 33 12.25 10.46 -22.39
C ALA A 33 11.37 9.20 -22.49
N GLN A 34 11.48 8.29 -21.52
CA GLN A 34 10.65 7.07 -21.48
C GLN A 34 9.17 7.38 -21.19
N GLU A 35 8.87 8.39 -20.34
CA GLU A 35 7.51 8.88 -20.11
C GLU A 35 6.88 9.39 -21.42
N ALA A 36 7.63 10.16 -22.22
CA ALA A 36 7.18 10.66 -23.51
C ALA A 36 6.98 9.52 -24.53
N GLU A 37 7.88 8.54 -24.57
CA GLU A 37 7.78 7.37 -25.45
C GLU A 37 6.56 6.50 -25.14
N LEU A 38 6.29 6.26 -23.85
CA LEU A 38 5.19 5.41 -23.38
C LEU A 38 3.87 6.16 -23.20
N GLY A 39 3.85 7.49 -23.35
CA GLY A 39 2.64 8.31 -23.20
C GLY A 39 2.10 8.36 -21.77
N VAL A 40 2.98 8.31 -20.77
CA VAL A 40 2.63 8.31 -19.34
C VAL A 40 3.23 9.51 -18.61
N ASN A 41 2.74 9.84 -17.42
CA ASN A 41 3.27 10.93 -16.59
C ASN A 41 3.17 10.57 -15.10
N PHE A 42 4.28 10.13 -14.53
CA PHE A 42 4.46 9.79 -13.11
C PHE A 42 5.21 10.86 -12.33
N THR A 43 6.01 11.69 -13.00
CA THR A 43 6.80 12.75 -12.37
C THR A 43 5.95 13.95 -11.94
N ALA A 44 4.90 14.29 -12.70
CA ALA A 44 4.00 15.41 -12.42
C ALA A 44 2.53 15.03 -12.70
N PRO A 45 1.96 14.08 -11.92
CA PRO A 45 0.58 13.64 -12.13
C PRO A 45 -0.41 14.79 -11.85
N ASP A 46 -1.54 14.81 -12.56
CA ASP A 46 -2.63 15.71 -12.25
C ASP A 46 -3.34 15.28 -10.97
N LEU A 47 -2.94 15.89 -9.86
CA LEU A 47 -3.47 15.59 -8.53
C LEU A 47 -4.87 16.18 -8.29
N GLU A 48 -5.30 17.16 -9.08
CA GLU A 48 -6.58 17.87 -8.86
C GLU A 48 -7.74 17.32 -9.69
N ASN A 49 -7.48 16.94 -10.95
CA ASN A 49 -8.51 16.48 -11.89
C ASN A 49 -8.23 15.10 -12.50
N GLY A 50 -6.99 14.62 -12.41
CA GLY A 50 -6.60 13.31 -12.91
C GLY A 50 -7.18 12.15 -12.11
N PRO A 51 -6.68 10.92 -12.33
CA PRO A 51 -7.06 9.75 -11.54
C PRO A 51 -6.92 9.98 -10.03
N THR A 52 -7.66 9.22 -9.23
CA THR A 52 -7.58 9.29 -7.76
C THR A 52 -6.15 9.00 -7.32
N HIS A 53 -5.59 9.87 -6.47
CA HIS A 53 -4.19 9.78 -6.09
C HIS A 53 -3.98 10.05 -4.59
N PRO A 54 -3.18 9.24 -3.88
CA PRO A 54 -2.97 9.40 -2.44
C PRO A 54 -2.20 10.67 -2.05
N LEU A 55 -1.55 11.33 -2.99
CA LEU A 55 -0.88 12.62 -2.78
C LEU A 55 -1.79 13.84 -2.96
N SER A 56 -3.01 13.67 -3.48
CA SER A 56 -3.93 14.78 -3.66
C SER A 56 -4.25 15.46 -2.34
N LEU A 57 -4.18 16.79 -2.34
CA LEU A 57 -4.62 17.67 -1.24
C LEU A 57 -5.85 18.50 -1.61
N LYS A 58 -6.23 18.48 -2.89
CA LYS A 58 -7.38 19.15 -3.47
C LYS A 58 -7.85 18.35 -4.66
N ARG A 59 -9.17 18.22 -4.82
CA ARG A 59 -9.83 17.53 -5.93
C ARG A 59 -10.96 18.40 -6.42
N THR A 60 -10.90 18.81 -7.68
CA THR A 60 -11.92 19.69 -8.28
C THR A 60 -12.73 18.99 -9.35
N PHE A 61 -12.18 17.94 -9.97
CA PHE A 61 -12.83 17.20 -11.06
C PHE A 61 -13.26 18.13 -12.22
N GLY A 62 -12.52 19.21 -12.45
CA GLY A 62 -12.83 20.25 -13.42
C GLY A 62 -13.93 21.23 -12.99
N SER A 63 -14.52 21.06 -11.79
CA SER A 63 -15.51 21.99 -11.26
C SER A 63 -14.89 23.32 -10.86
N THR A 64 -15.61 24.40 -11.14
CA THR A 64 -15.29 25.77 -10.70
C THR A 64 -16.09 26.20 -9.47
N GLU A 65 -16.96 25.31 -8.96
CA GLU A 65 -17.77 25.60 -7.79
C GLU A 65 -16.90 25.75 -6.53
N PRO A 66 -17.31 26.59 -5.56
CA PRO A 66 -16.64 26.66 -4.27
C PRO A 66 -16.59 25.29 -3.59
N ILE A 67 -15.39 24.88 -3.15
CA ILE A 67 -15.22 23.63 -2.42
C ILE A 67 -15.85 23.76 -1.03
N ARG A 68 -16.91 23.00 -0.80
CA ARG A 68 -17.65 22.96 0.48
C ARG A 68 -17.13 21.91 1.45
N VAL A 69 -16.35 20.95 0.96
CA VAL A 69 -15.96 19.73 1.69
C VAL A 69 -14.46 19.71 1.97
N LYS A 70 -14.11 19.41 3.21
CA LYS A 70 -12.74 19.06 3.62
C LYS A 70 -12.73 17.71 4.32
N LEU A 71 -11.94 16.77 3.79
CA LEU A 71 -11.71 15.46 4.37
C LEU A 71 -10.42 15.48 5.21
N TYR A 72 -10.54 15.13 6.48
CA TYR A 72 -9.39 14.73 7.29
C TYR A 72 -9.26 13.21 7.21
N ARG A 73 -8.17 12.74 6.62
CA ARG A 73 -7.85 11.30 6.50
C ARG A 73 -6.46 10.99 7.01
N ASP A 74 -6.18 9.71 7.22
CA ASP A 74 -4.93 9.30 7.79
C ASP A 74 -3.74 9.49 6.81
N HIS A 75 -2.53 9.79 7.26
CA HIS A 75 -1.40 10.11 6.37
C HIS A 75 -0.93 8.94 5.49
N ALA A 76 -0.99 7.72 6.02
CA ALA A 76 -0.48 6.51 5.38
C ALA A 76 -1.50 5.86 4.41
N GLY A 77 -2.80 6.13 4.58
CA GLY A 77 -3.87 5.50 3.81
C GLY A 77 -4.30 4.14 4.38
N TRP A 78 -4.05 3.90 5.66
CA TRP A 78 -4.28 2.61 6.32
C TRP A 78 -5.68 2.49 6.92
N CYS A 79 -6.36 3.60 7.19
CA CYS A 79 -7.63 3.58 7.87
C CYS A 79 -8.76 3.12 6.91
N PRO A 80 -9.41 1.96 7.16
CA PRO A 80 -10.48 1.48 6.28
C PRO A 80 -11.66 2.44 6.24
N TYR A 81 -11.96 3.11 7.35
CA TYR A 81 -13.05 4.08 7.42
C TYR A 81 -12.78 5.36 6.62
N CYS A 82 -11.51 5.80 6.57
CA CYS A 82 -11.11 6.91 5.71
C CYS A 82 -11.27 6.54 4.23
N GLN A 83 -10.89 5.32 3.86
CA GLN A 83 -11.02 4.82 2.50
C GLN A 83 -12.48 4.79 2.04
N LYS A 84 -13.45 4.40 2.89
CA LYS A 84 -14.89 4.45 2.55
C LYS A 84 -15.33 5.85 2.12
N VAL A 85 -15.03 6.86 2.94
CA VAL A 85 -15.40 8.26 2.66
C VAL A 85 -14.66 8.78 1.44
N TRP A 86 -13.37 8.45 1.31
CA TRP A 86 -12.55 8.88 0.19
C TRP A 86 -13.06 8.31 -1.14
N LEU A 87 -13.35 7.01 -1.20
CA LEU A 87 -13.97 6.36 -2.36
C LEU A 87 -15.31 6.99 -2.72
N GLN A 88 -16.17 7.27 -1.73
CA GLN A 88 -17.46 7.90 -1.99
C GLN A 88 -17.29 9.29 -2.62
N LEU A 89 -16.40 10.13 -2.10
CA LEU A 89 -16.14 11.47 -2.65
C LEU A 89 -15.64 11.39 -4.10
N GLU A 90 -14.74 10.46 -4.40
CA GLU A 90 -14.18 10.25 -5.74
C GLU A 90 -15.22 9.69 -6.72
N GLU A 91 -16.02 8.70 -6.31
CA GLU A 91 -17.09 8.12 -7.14
C GLU A 91 -18.22 9.11 -7.43
N LYS A 92 -18.57 9.95 -6.44
CA LYS A 92 -19.57 11.02 -6.61
C LYS A 92 -19.00 12.23 -7.34
N ARG A 93 -17.67 12.32 -7.49
CA ARG A 93 -16.97 13.50 -8.04
C ARG A 93 -17.34 14.79 -7.29
N ILE A 94 -17.47 14.73 -5.96
CA ILE A 94 -17.75 15.90 -5.12
C ILE A 94 -16.45 16.66 -4.89
N PRO A 95 -16.28 17.93 -5.31
CA PRO A 95 -15.05 18.68 -5.05
C PRO A 95 -14.73 18.79 -3.56
N TYR A 96 -13.48 18.51 -3.18
CA TYR A 96 -13.04 18.50 -1.79
C TYR A 96 -11.55 18.84 -1.63
N THR A 97 -11.18 19.28 -0.42
CA THR A 97 -9.79 19.39 0.02
C THR A 97 -9.46 18.29 1.03
N ILE A 98 -8.16 17.99 1.19
CA ILE A 98 -7.69 16.96 2.09
C ILE A 98 -6.69 17.56 3.08
N GLU A 99 -6.86 17.22 4.35
CA GLU A 99 -5.82 17.34 5.37
C GLU A 99 -5.44 15.96 5.90
N LYS A 100 -4.13 15.68 5.93
CA LYS A 100 -3.62 14.39 6.36
C LYS A 100 -3.22 14.44 7.83
N ILE A 101 -3.79 13.54 8.63
CA ILE A 101 -3.59 13.47 10.07
C ILE A 101 -2.97 12.11 10.42
N ASN A 102 -1.99 12.06 11.31
CA ASN A 102 -1.40 10.76 11.68
C ASN A 102 -2.38 9.89 12.48
N MET A 103 -2.39 8.58 12.26
CA MET A 103 -3.04 7.64 13.18
C MET A 103 -2.24 7.51 14.47
N ARG A 104 -2.89 7.01 15.54
CA ARG A 104 -2.25 6.85 16.85
C ARG A 104 -1.04 5.91 16.79
N CYS A 105 -1.07 4.89 15.93
CA CYS A 105 -0.02 3.87 15.83
C CYS A 105 1.28 4.35 15.18
N TYR A 106 1.31 5.51 14.50
CA TYR A 106 2.50 5.97 13.79
C TYR A 106 2.81 7.47 13.92
N GLY A 107 2.14 8.22 14.80
CA GLY A 107 2.57 9.60 15.06
C GLY A 107 1.60 10.48 15.84
N ASP A 108 2.14 11.61 16.25
CA ASP A 108 1.38 12.66 16.93
C ASP A 108 0.42 13.34 15.97
N LYS A 109 -0.68 13.86 16.52
CA LYS A 109 -1.68 14.64 15.79
C LYS A 109 -1.46 16.13 16.06
N PRO A 110 -1.66 17.01 15.07
CA PRO A 110 -1.57 18.45 15.29
C PRO A 110 -2.49 18.90 16.43
N PRO A 111 -2.03 19.76 17.37
CA PRO A 111 -2.89 20.30 18.43
C PRO A 111 -4.11 21.04 17.89
N SER A 112 -3.99 21.71 16.74
CA SER A 112 -5.09 22.37 16.04
C SER A 112 -6.20 21.38 15.62
N PHE A 113 -5.84 20.17 15.21
CA PHE A 113 -6.80 19.12 14.89
C PHE A 113 -7.47 18.59 16.17
N LEU A 114 -6.71 18.34 17.24
CA LEU A 114 -7.25 17.83 18.50
C LEU A 114 -8.16 18.84 19.21
N ALA A 115 -7.89 20.13 19.09
CA ALA A 115 -8.78 21.18 19.59
C ALA A 115 -10.15 21.15 18.89
N LYS A 116 -10.17 20.80 17.59
CA LYS A 116 -11.40 20.66 16.80
C LYS A 116 -12.08 19.30 17.00
N VAL A 117 -11.29 18.23 17.15
CA VAL A 117 -11.75 16.84 17.24
C VAL A 117 -11.08 16.17 18.46
N PRO A 118 -11.63 16.36 19.68
CA PRO A 118 -11.00 15.87 20.91
C PRO A 118 -10.80 14.36 20.97
N SER A 119 -11.62 13.57 20.28
CA SER A 119 -11.46 12.11 20.19
C SER A 119 -10.19 11.71 19.42
N GLY A 120 -9.70 12.59 18.54
CA GLY A 120 -8.60 12.32 17.62
C GLY A 120 -8.90 11.23 16.59
N LEU A 121 -10.15 10.81 16.43
CA LEU A 121 -10.55 9.75 15.49
C LEU A 121 -10.66 10.27 14.06
N LEU A 122 -10.52 9.35 13.11
CA LEU A 122 -10.65 9.59 11.67
C LEU A 122 -11.60 8.53 11.07
N PRO A 123 -12.27 8.81 9.94
CA PRO A 123 -12.27 10.06 9.19
C PRO A 123 -13.04 11.17 9.90
N VAL A 124 -12.75 12.41 9.49
CA VAL A 124 -13.56 13.59 9.83
C VAL A 124 -13.88 14.32 8.54
N LEU A 125 -15.12 14.75 8.39
CA LEU A 125 -15.55 15.61 7.29
C LEU A 125 -15.91 16.97 7.86
N GLU A 126 -15.47 18.03 7.21
CA GLU A 126 -15.95 19.39 7.46
C GLU A 126 -16.72 19.84 6.22
N ILE A 127 -18.02 20.07 6.38
CA ILE A 127 -18.92 20.54 5.31
C ILE A 127 -19.44 21.92 5.73
N ASP A 128 -19.18 22.94 4.92
CA ASP A 128 -19.59 24.33 5.19
C ASP A 128 -19.19 24.80 6.61
N GLY A 129 -17.98 24.43 7.05
CA GLY A 129 -17.44 24.74 8.38
C GLY A 129 -17.98 23.88 9.53
N ARG A 130 -18.94 22.98 9.28
CA ARG A 130 -19.46 22.05 10.29
C ARG A 130 -18.67 20.75 10.28
N VAL A 131 -18.14 20.39 11.44
CA VAL A 131 -17.40 19.14 11.67
C VAL A 131 -18.38 17.98 11.87
N VAL A 132 -18.11 16.87 11.18
CA VAL A 132 -18.87 15.61 11.23
C VAL A 132 -17.90 14.45 11.38
N THR A 133 -18.17 13.58 12.34
CA THR A 133 -17.41 12.35 12.61
C THR A 133 -18.31 11.13 12.36
N GLU A 134 -17.75 9.93 12.56
CA GLU A 134 -18.40 8.64 12.25
C GLU A 134 -18.59 8.40 10.74
N SER A 135 -17.86 7.44 10.18
CA SER A 135 -17.86 7.24 8.73
C SER A 135 -19.25 6.95 8.15
N ALA A 136 -20.09 6.18 8.85
CA ALA A 136 -21.45 5.88 8.38
C ALA A 136 -22.33 7.14 8.34
N THR A 137 -22.22 8.02 9.35
CA THR A 137 -22.93 9.30 9.39
C THR A 137 -22.43 10.24 8.30
N ILE A 138 -21.11 10.33 8.12
CA ILE A 138 -20.49 11.10 7.03
C ILE A 138 -21.02 10.64 5.68
N MET A 139 -21.03 9.32 5.44
CA MET A 139 -21.44 8.76 4.15
C MET A 139 -22.91 9.01 3.84
N ALA A 140 -23.79 8.88 4.84
CA ALA A 140 -25.20 9.21 4.71
C ALA A 140 -25.43 10.70 4.42
N LEU A 141 -24.69 11.58 5.12
CA LEU A 141 -24.77 13.03 4.92
C LEU A 141 -24.31 13.46 3.52
N LEU A 142 -23.28 12.80 2.97
CA LEU A 142 -22.83 13.02 1.60
C LEU A 142 -23.89 12.62 0.55
N GLU A 143 -24.66 11.54 0.78
CA GLU A 143 -25.78 11.20 -0.10
C GLU A 143 -26.91 12.24 -0.01
N GLU A 144 -27.17 12.77 1.19
CA GLU A 144 -28.26 13.74 1.42
C GLU A 144 -27.94 15.14 0.89
N GLN A 145 -26.74 15.68 1.15
CA GLN A 145 -26.40 17.07 0.85
C GLN A 145 -25.88 17.33 -0.55
N PHE A 146 -25.51 16.27 -1.29
CA PHE A 146 -24.99 16.35 -2.65
C PHE A 146 -25.84 15.54 -3.64
N PRO A 147 -27.16 15.76 -3.73
CA PRO A 147 -28.06 14.99 -4.60
C PRO A 147 -27.86 15.27 -6.10
N GLY A 148 -27.19 16.37 -6.46
CA GLY A 148 -26.81 16.68 -7.84
C GLY A 148 -25.60 15.89 -8.36
N HIS A 149 -24.92 15.15 -7.48
CA HIS A 149 -23.82 14.26 -7.83
C HIS A 149 -24.34 12.82 -8.05
N LYS A 150 -23.51 11.95 -8.64
CA LYS A 150 -23.87 10.53 -8.87
C LYS A 150 -24.45 9.90 -7.58
N PRO A 151 -25.70 9.39 -7.60
CA PRO A 151 -26.25 8.68 -6.45
C PRO A 151 -25.53 7.34 -6.29
N LEU A 152 -25.18 6.98 -5.06
CA LEU A 152 -24.56 5.69 -4.75
C LEU A 152 -25.47 4.82 -3.87
N MET A 153 -26.59 5.36 -3.40
CA MET A 153 -27.65 4.62 -2.75
C MET A 153 -28.97 4.77 -3.50
N PRO A 154 -29.85 3.75 -3.48
CA PRO A 154 -31.22 3.93 -3.88
C PRO A 154 -31.91 5.05 -3.09
N ALA A 155 -32.82 5.76 -3.75
CA ALA A 155 -33.63 6.79 -3.13
C ALA A 155 -34.32 6.24 -1.87
N PRO A 156 -34.49 7.05 -0.79
CA PRO A 156 -35.05 6.56 0.48
C PRO A 156 -36.41 5.85 0.36
N ASN A 157 -37.22 6.22 -0.62
CA ASN A 157 -38.55 5.67 -0.89
C ASN A 157 -38.56 4.57 -1.99
N SER A 158 -37.42 4.18 -2.54
CA SER A 158 -37.34 3.15 -3.57
C SER A 158 -37.49 1.74 -2.97
N PRO A 159 -38.10 0.79 -3.71
CA PRO A 159 -38.25 -0.59 -3.24
C PRO A 159 -36.90 -1.33 -3.08
N GLN A 160 -35.83 -0.82 -3.67
CA GLN A 160 -34.47 -1.37 -3.52
C GLN A 160 -33.78 -0.92 -2.24
N ARG A 161 -34.25 0.16 -1.58
CA ARG A 161 -33.61 0.73 -0.39
C ARG A 161 -33.52 -0.27 0.79
N PRO A 162 -34.56 -1.03 1.15
CA PRO A 162 -34.47 -2.00 2.24
C PRO A 162 -33.39 -3.06 2.04
N ARG A 163 -33.17 -3.49 0.78
CA ARG A 163 -32.11 -4.45 0.46
C ARG A 163 -30.72 -3.83 0.62
N ALA A 164 -30.51 -2.61 0.12
CA ALA A 164 -29.25 -1.91 0.34
C ALA A 164 -28.92 -1.78 1.84
N ASP A 165 -29.91 -1.44 2.67
CA ASP A 165 -29.73 -1.37 4.13
C ASP A 165 -29.45 -2.74 4.78
N GLN A 166 -30.01 -3.83 4.25
CA GLN A 166 -29.69 -5.20 4.67
C GLN A 166 -28.25 -5.57 4.32
N LEU A 167 -27.77 -5.19 3.13
CA LEU A 167 -26.39 -5.43 2.70
C LEU A 167 -25.37 -4.67 3.56
N MET A 168 -25.69 -3.44 3.97
CA MET A 168 -24.87 -2.70 4.95
C MET A 168 -24.75 -3.42 6.29
N ARG A 169 -25.78 -4.18 6.71
CA ARG A 169 -25.71 -5.03 7.91
C ARG A 169 -24.91 -6.31 7.67
N LEU A 170 -24.97 -6.86 6.46
CA LEU A 170 -24.18 -8.02 6.06
C LEU A 170 -22.67 -7.69 6.12
N GLU A 171 -22.27 -6.49 5.72
CA GLU A 171 -20.86 -6.04 5.87
C GLU A 171 -20.41 -6.07 7.33
N ARG A 172 -21.23 -5.57 8.26
CA ARG A 172 -20.89 -5.59 9.70
C ARG A 172 -20.77 -7.01 10.24
N ARG A 173 -21.61 -7.93 9.77
CA ARG A 173 -21.52 -9.36 10.11
C ARG A 173 -20.23 -9.95 9.56
N PHE A 174 -19.90 -9.68 8.30
CA PHE A 174 -18.65 -10.11 7.68
C PHE A 174 -17.43 -9.61 8.45
N PHE A 175 -17.40 -8.31 8.76
CA PHE A 175 -16.32 -7.71 9.55
C PHE A 175 -16.15 -8.40 10.92
N SER A 176 -17.26 -8.67 11.61
CA SER A 176 -17.25 -9.34 12.91
C SER A 176 -16.75 -10.80 12.81
N ASP A 177 -17.23 -11.54 11.82
CA ASP A 177 -16.82 -12.94 11.59
C ASP A 177 -15.34 -13.03 11.18
N TRP A 178 -14.87 -12.10 10.33
CA TRP A 178 -13.48 -12.00 9.90
C TRP A 178 -12.56 -11.71 11.10
N LEU A 179 -12.83 -10.66 11.88
CA LEU A 179 -12.01 -10.31 13.04
C LEU A 179 -12.04 -11.40 14.12
N ASN A 180 -13.20 -12.01 14.35
CA ASN A 180 -13.30 -13.11 15.30
C ASN A 180 -12.34 -14.25 14.92
N TRP A 181 -12.22 -14.60 13.64
CA TRP A 181 -11.27 -15.63 13.24
C TRP A 181 -9.82 -15.14 13.20
N LEU A 182 -9.57 -13.97 12.61
CA LEU A 182 -8.22 -13.41 12.45
C LEU A 182 -7.51 -13.24 13.80
N CYS A 183 -8.21 -12.70 14.79
CA CYS A 183 -7.62 -12.34 16.10
C CYS A 183 -7.70 -13.47 17.14
N SER A 184 -8.37 -14.59 16.84
CA SER A 184 -8.53 -15.70 17.79
C SER A 184 -7.67 -16.91 17.42
N GLY A 185 -7.10 -17.54 18.46
CA GLY A 185 -6.32 -18.79 18.35
C GLY A 185 -7.02 -20.06 18.85
N TRP A 186 -8.18 -19.94 19.49
CA TRP A 186 -8.80 -21.04 20.26
C TRP A 186 -10.08 -21.63 19.62
N ASN A 187 -10.73 -20.93 18.70
CA ASN A 187 -11.98 -21.34 18.05
C ASN A 187 -11.85 -21.52 16.52
N GLY A 188 -10.64 -21.72 16.02
CA GLY A 188 -10.28 -21.69 14.60
C GLY A 188 -11.30 -22.36 13.66
N PRO A 189 -11.58 -23.67 13.79
CA PRO A 189 -12.49 -24.36 12.87
C PRO A 189 -13.92 -23.81 12.85
N SER A 190 -14.46 -23.43 14.01
CA SER A 190 -15.81 -22.86 14.11
C SER A 190 -15.88 -21.44 13.56
N ALA A 191 -14.87 -20.62 13.85
CA ALA A 191 -14.77 -19.25 13.35
C ALA A 191 -14.59 -19.23 11.82
N GLN A 192 -13.74 -20.11 11.28
CA GLN A 192 -13.59 -20.32 9.84
C GLN A 192 -14.92 -20.70 9.19
N ALA A 193 -15.60 -21.74 9.69
CA ALA A 193 -16.88 -22.17 9.13
C ALA A 193 -17.94 -21.06 9.18
N GLN A 194 -17.93 -20.23 10.23
CA GLN A 194 -18.82 -19.09 10.36
C GLN A 194 -18.51 -18.00 9.30
N LEU A 195 -17.24 -17.67 9.10
CA LEU A 195 -16.82 -16.73 8.05
C LEU A 195 -17.18 -17.26 6.65
N GLU A 196 -16.90 -18.54 6.37
CA GLU A 196 -17.21 -19.14 5.07
C GLU A 196 -18.70 -19.09 4.74
N ARG A 197 -19.58 -19.32 5.73
CA ARG A 197 -21.03 -19.13 5.55
C ARG A 197 -21.39 -17.68 5.22
N THR A 198 -20.68 -16.72 5.79
CA THR A 198 -20.90 -15.29 5.52
C THR A 198 -20.37 -14.91 4.14
N LEU A 199 -19.22 -15.45 3.70
CA LEU A 199 -18.70 -15.30 2.34
C LEU A 199 -19.64 -15.90 1.29
N GLN A 200 -20.22 -17.07 1.56
CA GLN A 200 -21.24 -17.68 0.70
C GLN A 200 -22.48 -16.79 0.58
N ALA A 201 -22.92 -16.18 1.69
CA ALA A 201 -24.02 -15.21 1.66
C ALA A 201 -23.67 -13.97 0.83
N ILE A 202 -22.44 -13.45 0.94
CA ILE A 202 -21.94 -12.35 0.11
C ILE A 202 -21.96 -12.73 -1.37
N CYS A 203 -21.42 -13.88 -1.76
CA CYS A 203 -21.43 -14.33 -3.15
C CYS A 203 -22.85 -14.40 -3.71
N LYS A 204 -23.79 -14.96 -2.94
CA LYS A 204 -25.20 -15.03 -3.34
C LYS A 204 -25.79 -13.64 -3.59
N GLU A 205 -25.46 -12.66 -2.75
CA GLU A 205 -25.95 -11.28 -2.94
C GLU A 205 -25.31 -10.58 -4.14
N LEU A 206 -24.04 -10.86 -4.45
CA LEU A 206 -23.37 -10.36 -5.65
C LEU A 206 -24.00 -10.92 -6.95
N GLU A 207 -24.48 -12.17 -6.90
CA GLU A 207 -25.11 -12.83 -8.05
C GLU A 207 -26.58 -12.43 -8.25
N ALA A 208 -27.25 -11.92 -7.20
CA ALA A 208 -28.70 -11.74 -7.18
C ALA A 208 -29.25 -10.79 -8.26
N ASP A 209 -28.47 -9.78 -8.68
CA ASP A 209 -28.85 -8.84 -9.75
C ASP A 209 -27.92 -8.89 -10.97
N GLY A 210 -27.25 -10.03 -11.20
CA GLY A 210 -26.34 -10.22 -12.33
C GLY A 210 -24.93 -9.63 -12.16
N GLY A 211 -24.61 -9.09 -10.97
CA GLY A 211 -23.28 -8.58 -10.61
C GLY A 211 -22.76 -7.46 -11.53
N PRO A 212 -21.44 -7.16 -11.50
CA PRO A 212 -20.47 -7.68 -10.55
C PRO A 212 -20.56 -6.98 -9.18
N PHE A 213 -21.34 -5.91 -9.05
CA PHE A 213 -21.54 -5.18 -7.79
C PHE A 213 -22.82 -5.62 -7.08
N PHE A 214 -22.91 -5.32 -5.78
CA PHE A 214 -24.04 -5.78 -4.94
C PHE A 214 -25.42 -5.28 -5.38
N MET A 215 -25.46 -4.15 -6.09
CA MET A 215 -26.68 -3.50 -6.56
C MET A 215 -26.81 -3.54 -8.09
N GLY A 216 -26.15 -4.51 -8.74
CA GLY A 216 -26.16 -4.72 -10.19
C GLY A 216 -24.85 -4.30 -10.85
N GLN A 217 -24.95 -3.64 -12.01
CA GLN A 217 -23.80 -3.36 -12.89
C GLN A 217 -22.94 -2.17 -12.44
N ASP A 218 -23.51 -1.26 -11.64
CA ASP A 218 -22.82 -0.05 -11.19
C ASP A 218 -22.41 -0.14 -9.72
N ILE A 219 -21.24 0.43 -9.41
CA ILE A 219 -20.77 0.57 -8.03
C ILE A 219 -21.77 1.36 -7.19
N SER A 220 -22.03 0.87 -5.99
CA SER A 220 -22.88 1.51 -5.00
C SER A 220 -22.13 1.79 -3.70
N LEU A 221 -22.79 2.48 -2.76
CA LEU A 221 -22.26 2.72 -1.43
C LEU A 221 -22.11 1.41 -0.64
N VAL A 222 -22.87 0.36 -1.01
CA VAL A 222 -22.70 -0.98 -0.44
C VAL A 222 -21.30 -1.50 -0.77
N ASP A 223 -20.90 -1.46 -2.04
CA ASP A 223 -19.59 -1.90 -2.50
C ASP A 223 -18.46 -1.11 -1.82
N ILE A 224 -18.61 0.21 -1.73
CA ILE A 224 -17.68 1.10 -1.03
C ILE A 224 -17.56 0.73 0.46
N THR A 225 -18.66 0.29 1.07
CA THR A 225 -18.67 -0.12 2.48
C THR A 225 -17.95 -1.46 2.67
N PHE A 226 -18.13 -2.41 1.76
CA PHE A 226 -17.46 -3.71 1.78
C PHE A 226 -15.97 -3.63 1.42
N ALA A 227 -15.58 -2.73 0.51
CA ALA A 227 -14.28 -2.80 -0.14
C ALA A 227 -13.08 -2.78 0.80
N PRO A 228 -12.98 -1.84 1.76
CA PRO A 228 -11.85 -1.83 2.71
C PRO A 228 -11.77 -3.08 3.59
N MET A 229 -12.90 -3.73 3.86
CA MET A 229 -12.93 -4.93 4.70
C MET A 229 -12.59 -6.18 3.90
N LEU A 230 -13.12 -6.31 2.68
CA LEU A 230 -12.83 -7.45 1.82
C LEU A 230 -11.35 -7.50 1.42
N GLU A 231 -10.73 -6.36 1.07
CA GLU A 231 -9.31 -6.32 0.71
C GLU A 231 -8.39 -6.68 1.89
N ARG A 232 -8.69 -6.17 3.09
CA ARG A 232 -7.92 -6.49 4.30
C ARG A 232 -8.11 -7.93 4.72
N ALA A 233 -9.32 -8.48 4.58
CA ALA A 233 -9.59 -9.89 4.83
C ALA A 233 -8.85 -10.79 3.84
N ALA A 234 -8.87 -10.46 2.54
CA ALA A 234 -8.15 -11.22 1.52
C ALA A 234 -6.64 -11.27 1.79
N ALA A 235 -6.06 -10.13 2.19
CA ALA A 235 -4.65 -10.05 2.57
C ALA A 235 -4.34 -10.83 3.85
N SER A 236 -5.03 -10.48 4.95
CA SER A 236 -4.71 -10.99 6.28
C SER A 236 -5.05 -12.48 6.45
N LEU A 237 -6.13 -12.98 5.86
CA LEU A 237 -6.47 -14.40 5.99
C LEU A 237 -5.53 -15.29 5.20
N ALA A 238 -5.01 -14.84 4.05
CA ALA A 238 -3.95 -15.53 3.35
C ALA A 238 -2.68 -15.57 4.22
N TYR A 239 -2.20 -14.41 4.68
CA TYR A 239 -0.98 -14.28 5.47
C TYR A 239 -1.03 -15.04 6.82
N TYR A 240 -2.08 -14.86 7.59
CA TYR A 240 -2.17 -15.39 8.96
C TYR A 240 -2.79 -16.78 9.04
N LYS A 241 -3.68 -17.15 8.12
CA LYS A 241 -4.49 -18.38 8.23
C LYS A 241 -4.33 -19.35 7.05
N GLY A 242 -3.56 -18.99 6.02
CA GLY A 242 -3.45 -19.77 4.78
C GLY A 242 -4.75 -19.83 3.98
N PHE A 243 -5.71 -18.94 4.25
CA PHE A 243 -7.03 -18.97 3.64
C PHE A 243 -7.12 -17.98 2.48
N VAL A 244 -7.24 -18.52 1.26
CA VAL A 244 -7.30 -17.73 0.03
C VAL A 244 -8.74 -17.37 -0.31
N MET A 245 -9.07 -16.09 -0.20
CA MET A 245 -10.40 -15.55 -0.57
C MET A 245 -10.56 -15.29 -2.08
N ARG A 246 -9.45 -15.05 -2.79
CA ARG A 246 -9.42 -14.66 -4.20
C ARG A 246 -8.24 -15.32 -4.92
N GLY A 247 -8.46 -15.77 -6.15
CA GLY A 247 -7.42 -16.35 -7.03
C GLY A 247 -7.40 -17.88 -7.03
N ALA A 248 -8.33 -18.52 -6.29
CA ALA A 248 -8.44 -19.97 -6.18
C ALA A 248 -9.78 -20.52 -6.74
N GLY A 249 -10.66 -19.65 -7.25
CA GLY A 249 -11.94 -20.02 -7.85
C GLY A 249 -13.04 -20.43 -6.86
N LYS A 250 -12.74 -20.45 -5.54
CA LYS A 250 -13.72 -20.86 -4.50
C LYS A 250 -14.90 -19.90 -4.39
N PHE A 251 -14.69 -18.61 -4.66
CA PHE A 251 -15.70 -17.56 -4.52
C PHE A 251 -15.77 -16.71 -5.79
N SER A 252 -16.12 -17.33 -6.93
CA SER A 252 -16.09 -16.69 -8.26
C SER A 252 -16.83 -15.34 -8.35
N ALA A 253 -18.00 -15.20 -7.72
CA ALA A 253 -18.73 -13.93 -7.67
C ALA A 253 -17.95 -12.83 -6.94
N LEU A 254 -17.24 -13.18 -5.86
CA LEU A 254 -16.36 -12.26 -5.14
C LEU A 254 -15.11 -11.94 -5.96
N GLU A 255 -14.56 -12.90 -6.70
CA GLU A 255 -13.45 -12.65 -7.63
C GLU A 255 -13.86 -11.65 -8.73
N ALA A 256 -15.03 -11.85 -9.34
CA ALA A 256 -15.59 -10.92 -10.32
C ALA A 256 -15.85 -9.51 -9.72
N TRP A 257 -16.29 -9.44 -8.46
CA TRP A 257 -16.42 -8.18 -7.73
C TRP A 257 -15.06 -7.48 -7.56
N PHE A 258 -14.00 -8.20 -7.16
CA PHE A 258 -12.67 -7.64 -7.06
C PHE A 258 -12.14 -7.17 -8.42
N ASP A 259 -12.37 -7.96 -9.48
CA ASP A 259 -11.96 -7.58 -10.84
C ASP A 259 -12.65 -6.30 -11.30
N ALA A 260 -13.96 -6.17 -11.02
CA ALA A 260 -14.73 -4.98 -11.33
C ALA A 260 -14.31 -3.77 -10.50
N MET A 261 -13.95 -3.96 -9.23
CA MET A 261 -13.39 -2.90 -8.39
C MET A 261 -12.02 -2.45 -8.92
N GLU A 262 -11.15 -3.37 -9.32
CA GLU A 262 -9.82 -3.06 -9.85
C GLU A 262 -9.82 -2.44 -11.26
N ALA A 263 -10.94 -2.53 -11.98
CA ALA A 263 -11.17 -1.73 -13.19
C ALA A 263 -11.45 -0.24 -12.88
N ARG A 264 -11.58 0.15 -11.60
CA ARG A 264 -11.86 1.54 -11.20
C ARG A 264 -10.60 2.25 -10.71
N ASP A 265 -10.24 3.34 -11.37
CA ASP A 265 -9.13 4.20 -10.94
C ASP A 265 -9.30 4.75 -9.51
N THR A 266 -10.55 4.98 -9.09
CA THR A 266 -10.90 5.41 -7.73
C THR A 266 -10.50 4.37 -6.69
N TYR A 267 -10.72 3.09 -6.99
CA TYR A 267 -10.32 1.99 -6.14
C TYR A 267 -8.80 1.78 -6.17
N LEU A 268 -8.18 1.72 -7.35
CA LEU A 268 -6.73 1.57 -7.47
C LEU A 268 -5.95 2.72 -6.81
N GLY A 269 -6.50 3.94 -6.81
CA GLY A 269 -5.90 5.11 -6.14
C GLY A 269 -5.97 5.08 -4.61
N THR A 270 -6.77 4.18 -4.03
CA THR A 270 -7.02 4.11 -2.58
C THR A 270 -6.73 2.74 -1.95
N LYS A 271 -6.75 1.66 -2.73
CA LYS A 271 -6.44 0.28 -2.32
C LYS A 271 -4.95 0.12 -2.03
N SER A 272 -4.63 -0.50 -0.90
CA SER A 272 -3.27 -0.88 -0.52
C SER A 272 -2.93 -2.32 -0.92
N ASP A 273 -1.63 -2.66 -0.92
CA ASP A 273 -1.17 -4.04 -1.16
C ASP A 273 -1.39 -4.96 0.05
N HIS A 274 -1.36 -6.27 -0.20
CA HIS A 274 -1.48 -7.29 0.85
C HIS A 274 -0.39 -7.14 1.91
N TYR A 275 0.85 -6.83 1.51
CA TYR A 275 1.96 -6.58 2.43
C TYR A 275 1.61 -5.49 3.45
N THR A 276 1.17 -4.32 2.98
CA THR A 276 0.82 -3.20 3.87
C THR A 276 -0.32 -3.57 4.80
N HIS A 277 -1.38 -4.21 4.30
CA HIS A 277 -2.50 -4.63 5.14
C HIS A 277 -2.10 -5.63 6.23
N CYS A 278 -1.21 -6.58 5.92
CA CYS A 278 -0.78 -7.56 6.92
C CYS A 278 0.03 -6.90 8.04
N HIS A 279 0.84 -5.89 7.72
CA HIS A 279 1.69 -5.21 8.71
C HIS A 279 1.04 -3.99 9.39
N ASP A 280 -0.02 -3.42 8.83
CA ASP A 280 -0.76 -2.30 9.42
C ASP A 280 -1.91 -2.74 10.35
N LEU A 281 -2.43 -3.96 10.19
CA LEU A 281 -3.54 -4.48 11.01
C LEU A 281 -3.17 -4.76 12.47
N PRO A 282 -2.05 -5.46 12.79
CA PRO A 282 -1.68 -5.75 14.17
C PRO A 282 -1.64 -4.52 15.09
N PRO A 283 -1.01 -3.38 14.72
CA PRO A 283 -0.99 -2.20 15.58
C PRO A 283 -2.36 -1.52 15.74
N GLN A 284 -3.33 -1.82 14.88
CA GLN A 284 -4.70 -1.31 14.96
C GLN A 284 -5.63 -2.23 15.77
N LEU A 285 -5.41 -3.55 15.69
CA LEU A 285 -6.25 -4.57 16.31
C LEU A 285 -5.73 -5.10 17.66
N GLY A 286 -4.48 -4.80 18.01
CA GLY A 286 -3.80 -5.37 19.17
C GLY A 286 -3.16 -6.75 18.91
N GLY A 287 -3.10 -7.17 17.65
CA GLY A 287 -2.48 -8.42 17.19
C GLY A 287 -3.38 -9.23 16.25
N CYS A 288 -2.74 -10.11 15.48
CA CYS A 288 -3.38 -11.13 14.64
C CYS A 288 -2.82 -12.50 15.03
N TYR A 289 -3.59 -13.58 14.87
CA TYR A 289 -3.16 -14.93 15.24
C TYR A 289 -2.74 -15.74 14.02
N SER A 290 -1.45 -16.06 13.90
CA SER A 290 -0.90 -16.91 12.83
C SER A 290 -1.15 -18.40 13.07
N THR A 291 -1.36 -19.15 11.99
CA THR A 291 -1.36 -20.62 11.97
C THR A 291 -0.31 -21.13 10.98
N PRO A 292 0.14 -22.39 11.10
CA PRO A 292 1.15 -22.95 10.18
C PRO A 292 0.75 -22.87 8.70
N GLU A 293 -0.55 -22.93 8.39
CA GLU A 293 -1.05 -22.83 7.01
C GLU A 293 -0.75 -21.47 6.37
N GLY A 294 -0.56 -20.41 7.15
CA GLY A 294 -0.21 -19.07 6.66
C GLY A 294 1.28 -18.89 6.33
N GLU A 295 2.16 -19.77 6.82
CA GLU A 295 3.62 -19.55 6.76
C GLU A 295 4.15 -19.35 5.34
N LEU A 296 3.64 -20.11 4.36
CA LEU A 296 4.04 -19.96 2.95
C LEU A 296 3.62 -18.60 2.37
N PHE A 297 2.41 -18.13 2.70
CA PHE A 297 1.89 -16.84 2.24
C PHE A 297 2.65 -15.69 2.92
N ALA A 298 2.94 -15.82 4.21
CA ALA A 298 3.74 -14.86 4.95
C ALA A 298 5.15 -14.75 4.39
N ALA A 299 5.82 -15.88 4.14
CA ALA A 299 7.15 -15.89 3.55
C ALA A 299 7.17 -15.23 2.17
N ALA A 300 6.16 -15.47 1.32
CA ALA A 300 6.04 -14.83 0.02
C ALA A 300 5.78 -13.32 0.13
N LEU A 301 4.82 -12.90 0.98
CA LEU A 301 4.50 -11.47 1.17
C LEU A 301 5.65 -10.69 1.78
N ASP A 302 6.44 -11.30 2.67
CA ASP A 302 7.58 -10.67 3.33
C ASP A 302 8.89 -10.80 2.54
N GLY A 303 8.85 -11.36 1.33
CA GLY A 303 10.02 -11.52 0.46
C GLY A 303 11.06 -12.53 0.98
N GLN A 304 10.65 -13.45 1.87
CA GLN A 304 11.47 -14.47 2.51
C GLN A 304 11.42 -15.82 1.77
N ASP A 305 10.61 -15.94 0.72
CA ASP A 305 10.50 -17.12 -0.13
C ASP A 305 11.62 -17.23 -1.19
N GLY A 306 12.50 -16.22 -1.27
CA GLY A 306 13.59 -16.15 -2.26
C GLY A 306 13.14 -15.85 -3.69
N ALA A 307 11.84 -15.56 -3.92
CA ALA A 307 11.29 -15.40 -5.26
C ALA A 307 10.43 -14.13 -5.39
N SER A 308 9.47 -13.90 -4.49
CA SER A 308 8.45 -12.86 -4.61
C SER A 308 9.03 -11.44 -4.70
N TRP A 309 10.19 -11.22 -4.08
CA TRP A 309 10.91 -9.94 -4.09
C TRP A 309 12.29 -10.05 -4.76
N HIS A 310 12.56 -11.06 -5.58
CA HIS A 310 13.85 -11.21 -6.28
C HIS A 310 13.64 -11.19 -7.80
N LEU A 311 14.64 -10.72 -8.53
CA LEU A 311 14.61 -10.70 -9.99
C LEU A 311 15.05 -12.07 -10.55
N PRO A 312 14.41 -12.59 -11.62
CA PRO A 312 13.21 -12.05 -12.26
C PRO A 312 11.95 -12.26 -11.40
N LEU A 313 11.07 -11.25 -11.37
CA LEU A 313 9.83 -11.31 -10.60
C LEU A 313 8.86 -12.37 -11.16
N PRO A 314 8.15 -13.12 -10.30
CA PRO A 314 7.03 -13.96 -10.72
C PRO A 314 5.92 -13.11 -11.35
N PRO A 315 5.10 -13.62 -12.28
CA PRO A 315 4.02 -12.82 -12.86
C PRO A 315 2.97 -12.39 -11.82
N LEU A 316 2.43 -11.19 -12.00
CA LEU A 316 1.29 -10.66 -11.25
C LEU A 316 0.04 -10.60 -12.14
N ASN A 317 -1.00 -11.36 -11.80
CA ASN A 317 -2.29 -11.41 -12.50
C ASN A 317 -3.43 -11.86 -11.56
N ALA A 318 -4.64 -12.01 -12.08
CA ALA A 318 -5.84 -12.40 -11.32
C ALA A 318 -5.75 -13.78 -10.64
N THR A 319 -4.80 -14.64 -11.04
CA THR A 319 -4.57 -15.97 -10.46
C THR A 319 -3.30 -16.04 -9.58
N SER A 320 -2.57 -14.93 -9.47
CA SER A 320 -1.37 -14.88 -8.64
C SER A 320 -1.71 -15.08 -7.17
N THR A 321 -0.84 -15.80 -6.48
CA THR A 321 -0.89 -16.04 -5.04
C THR A 321 0.44 -15.54 -4.45
N PRO A 322 0.47 -14.86 -3.29
CA PRO A 322 -0.60 -14.60 -2.32
C PRO A 322 -1.51 -13.40 -2.66
N GLU A 323 -1.14 -12.58 -3.64
CA GLU A 323 -1.88 -11.37 -4.02
C GLU A 323 -2.28 -11.43 -5.50
N ALA A 324 -3.56 -11.70 -5.75
CA ALA A 324 -4.17 -11.62 -7.06
C ALA A 324 -4.43 -10.15 -7.46
N TYR A 325 -4.19 -9.82 -8.72
CA TYR A 325 -4.37 -8.46 -9.25
C TYR A 325 -4.80 -8.51 -10.72
N SER A 326 -6.05 -8.12 -11.00
CA SER A 326 -6.66 -8.28 -12.32
C SER A 326 -6.17 -7.30 -13.40
N PRO A 327 -5.68 -6.08 -13.08
CA PRO A 327 -5.04 -5.25 -14.09
C PRO A 327 -3.70 -5.82 -14.57
N GLY A 328 -3.15 -6.80 -13.86
CA GLY A 328 -1.86 -7.43 -14.16
C GLY A 328 -0.68 -6.47 -14.01
N GLU A 329 0.46 -6.85 -14.58
CA GLU A 329 1.65 -6.00 -14.63
C GLU A 329 2.05 -5.67 -16.08
N ASN A 330 2.70 -4.53 -16.24
CA ASN A 330 3.38 -4.11 -17.45
C ASN A 330 4.82 -3.71 -17.05
N PRO A 331 5.75 -4.68 -17.01
CA PRO A 331 7.05 -4.47 -16.37
C PRO A 331 7.83 -3.23 -16.87
N PRO A 332 7.87 -2.89 -18.16
CA PRO A 332 8.46 -1.62 -18.61
C PRO A 332 7.83 -0.38 -17.96
N VAL A 333 6.50 -0.27 -17.97
CA VAL A 333 5.77 0.87 -17.38
C VAL A 333 5.92 0.88 -15.86
N ASP A 334 5.89 -0.29 -15.22
CA ASP A 334 5.98 -0.43 -13.77
C ASP A 334 7.36 -0.08 -13.24
N ARG A 335 8.43 -0.48 -13.95
CA ARG A 335 9.80 -0.05 -13.62
C ARG A 335 9.97 1.45 -13.81
N LEU A 336 9.43 2.02 -14.90
CA LEU A 336 9.47 3.47 -15.13
C LEU A 336 8.74 4.22 -14.01
N ALA A 337 7.56 3.75 -13.58
CA ALA A 337 6.84 4.35 -12.47
C ALA A 337 7.66 4.32 -11.18
N ALA A 338 8.26 3.18 -10.83
CA ALA A 338 9.14 3.07 -9.67
C ALA A 338 10.35 4.03 -9.75
N ALA A 339 11.01 4.09 -10.91
CA ALA A 339 12.14 4.98 -11.16
C ALA A 339 11.73 6.45 -11.02
N ALA A 340 10.62 6.87 -11.65
CA ALA A 340 10.12 8.24 -11.60
C ALA A 340 9.81 8.68 -10.15
N ARG A 341 9.15 7.82 -9.36
CA ARG A 341 8.84 8.10 -7.96
C ARG A 341 10.09 8.23 -7.09
N LEU A 342 11.11 7.40 -7.35
CA LEU A 342 12.40 7.50 -6.68
C LEU A 342 13.15 8.78 -7.07
N VAL A 343 13.28 9.06 -8.37
CA VAL A 343 14.02 10.20 -8.92
C VAL A 343 13.44 11.53 -8.45
N VAL A 344 12.11 11.70 -8.41
CA VAL A 344 11.49 12.96 -8.00
C VAL A 344 11.68 13.28 -6.50
N ASN A 345 11.89 12.25 -5.67
CA ASN A 345 11.94 12.41 -4.21
C ASN A 345 13.21 11.82 -3.58
N HIS A 346 14.27 11.64 -4.37
CA HIS A 346 15.45 10.85 -4.00
C HIS A 346 16.11 11.31 -2.70
N ALA A 347 16.21 12.62 -2.46
CA ALA A 347 16.84 13.17 -1.25
C ALA A 347 16.07 12.79 0.04
N ALA A 348 14.74 12.85 0.02
CA ALA A 348 13.92 12.47 1.16
C ALA A 348 13.92 10.94 1.35
N VAL A 349 13.86 10.18 0.24
CA VAL A 349 13.93 8.71 0.26
C VAL A 349 15.27 8.22 0.80
N GLY A 350 16.39 8.81 0.37
CA GLY A 350 17.73 8.46 0.85
C GLY A 350 17.88 8.70 2.36
N ARG A 351 17.45 9.86 2.86
CA ARG A 351 17.47 10.16 4.30
C ARG A 351 16.56 9.24 5.10
N PHE A 352 15.40 8.86 4.56
CA PHE A 352 14.52 7.89 5.19
C PHE A 352 15.16 6.49 5.24
N ALA A 353 15.76 6.03 4.14
CA ALA A 353 16.44 4.74 4.05
C ALA A 353 17.57 4.60 5.08
N LEU A 354 18.34 5.69 5.29
CA LEU A 354 19.45 5.75 6.25
C LEU A 354 19.07 5.50 7.71
N ARG A 355 17.77 5.41 8.05
CA ARG A 355 17.32 4.91 9.36
C ARG A 355 17.66 3.44 9.57
N GLY A 356 17.85 2.66 8.50
CA GLY A 356 18.27 1.25 8.57
C GLY A 356 19.67 1.06 9.12
N ALA A 357 20.63 1.92 8.75
CA ALA A 357 21.96 1.98 9.35
C ALA A 357 22.02 2.92 10.57
N GLY A 358 20.89 3.50 10.95
CA GLY A 358 20.75 4.50 11.98
C GLY A 358 20.51 3.92 13.37
N GLN A 359 19.79 4.69 14.19
CA GLN A 359 19.40 4.29 15.54
C GLN A 359 17.88 4.31 15.69
N PRO A 360 17.31 3.42 16.53
CA PRO A 360 15.91 3.52 16.92
C PRO A 360 15.58 4.90 17.47
N GLY A 361 14.38 5.38 17.19
CA GLY A 361 13.93 6.64 17.75
C GLY A 361 13.69 6.58 19.27
N PRO A 362 13.62 7.74 19.93
CA PRO A 362 13.43 7.81 21.38
C PRO A 362 12.02 7.36 21.83
N ARG A 363 11.06 7.28 20.90
CA ARG A 363 9.68 6.86 21.16
C ARG A 363 9.35 5.66 20.29
N PRO A 364 9.12 4.47 20.85
CA PRO A 364 8.69 3.33 20.05
C PRO A 364 7.32 3.61 19.45
N VAL A 365 7.14 3.25 18.18
CA VAL A 365 5.83 3.18 17.53
C VAL A 365 5.44 1.73 17.30
N SER A 366 4.15 1.43 17.36
CA SER A 366 3.66 0.06 17.15
C SER A 366 3.60 -0.31 15.67
N ALA A 367 3.60 0.67 14.76
CA ALA A 367 3.54 0.44 13.32
C ALA A 367 4.94 0.28 12.69
N PRO A 368 5.37 -0.95 12.34
CA PRO A 368 6.72 -1.18 11.82
C PRO A 368 6.97 -0.52 10.45
N LEU A 369 5.91 -0.37 9.64
CA LEU A 369 5.97 0.26 8.32
C LEU A 369 6.13 1.78 8.35
N ALA A 370 5.82 2.41 9.49
CA ALA A 370 5.91 3.86 9.65
C ALA A 370 6.57 4.18 10.99
N ASP A 371 7.88 4.34 10.96
CA ASP A 371 8.64 4.83 12.11
C ASP A 371 9.02 6.30 11.89
N PRO A 372 8.23 7.27 12.39
CA PRO A 372 8.56 8.69 12.30
C PRO A 372 9.74 9.08 13.21
N SER A 373 10.12 8.23 14.15
CA SER A 373 11.06 8.55 15.22
C SER A 373 12.49 8.10 14.93
N GLY A 374 12.67 7.15 14.00
CA GLY A 374 13.97 6.61 13.61
C GLY A 374 14.98 7.70 13.22
N VAL A 375 16.20 7.55 13.75
CA VAL A 375 17.31 8.50 13.54
C VAL A 375 18.16 8.01 12.37
N ALA A 376 18.29 8.83 11.32
CA ALA A 376 19.05 8.48 10.13
C ALA A 376 20.57 8.60 10.35
N ALA A 377 21.33 7.65 9.80
CA ALA A 377 22.79 7.68 9.76
C ALA A 377 23.32 8.59 8.64
N LEU A 378 23.18 9.90 8.81
CA LEU A 378 23.49 10.90 7.77
C LEU A 378 24.97 10.90 7.33
N GLN A 379 25.88 10.34 8.11
CA GLN A 379 27.28 10.15 7.68
C GLN A 379 27.42 9.25 6.44
N HIS A 380 26.41 8.44 6.10
CA HIS A 380 26.39 7.60 4.90
C HIS A 380 25.53 8.18 3.76
N GLU A 381 25.17 9.48 3.81
CA GLU A 381 24.28 10.11 2.82
C GLU A 381 24.82 10.04 1.39
N ALA A 382 26.12 10.28 1.18
CA ALA A 382 26.75 10.16 -0.14
C ALA A 382 26.69 8.72 -0.68
N ALA A 383 26.93 7.72 0.19
CA ALA A 383 26.86 6.32 -0.19
C ALA A 383 25.44 5.91 -0.57
N MET A 384 24.45 6.30 0.24
CA MET A 384 23.05 5.99 -0.06
C MET A 384 22.55 6.68 -1.33
N ASP A 385 22.97 7.93 -1.57
CA ASP A 385 22.64 8.65 -2.81
C ASP A 385 23.14 7.90 -4.06
N ALA A 386 24.43 7.52 -4.07
CA ALA A 386 25.01 6.75 -5.16
C ALA A 386 24.30 5.41 -5.38
N ALA A 387 23.99 4.70 -4.29
CA ALA A 387 23.26 3.44 -4.36
C ALA A 387 21.85 3.60 -4.95
N LEU A 388 21.11 4.64 -4.57
CA LEU A 388 19.79 4.92 -5.14
C LEU A 388 19.86 5.32 -6.61
N ARG A 389 20.92 6.01 -7.05
CA ARG A 389 21.15 6.27 -8.48
C ARG A 389 21.36 4.98 -9.27
N HIS A 390 22.12 4.02 -8.72
CA HIS A 390 22.25 2.69 -9.34
C HIS A 390 20.90 1.94 -9.41
N VAL A 391 20.07 2.00 -8.36
CA VAL A 391 18.72 1.40 -8.36
C VAL A 391 17.82 2.06 -9.41
N ALA A 392 17.80 3.40 -9.47
CA ALA A 392 17.03 4.14 -10.46
C ALA A 392 17.48 3.82 -11.90
N HIS A 393 18.79 3.77 -12.13
CA HIS A 393 19.35 3.37 -13.42
C HIS A 393 18.92 1.94 -13.79
N ALA A 394 19.07 0.98 -12.86
CA ALA A 394 18.70 -0.40 -13.07
C ALA A 394 17.20 -0.60 -13.33
N LEU A 395 16.32 0.20 -12.74
CA LEU A 395 14.90 0.20 -13.08
C LEU A 395 14.68 0.64 -14.54
N LEU A 396 15.39 1.69 -14.99
CA LEU A 396 15.22 2.27 -16.32
C LEU A 396 15.78 1.41 -17.46
N VAL A 397 16.89 0.71 -17.23
CA VAL A 397 17.60 -0.07 -18.28
C VAL A 397 17.65 -1.58 -18.02
N GLY A 398 17.22 -2.03 -16.84
CA GLY A 398 17.28 -3.43 -16.42
C GLY A 398 18.60 -3.80 -15.73
N VAL A 399 18.61 -4.95 -15.06
CA VAL A 399 19.76 -5.44 -14.29
C VAL A 399 20.73 -6.30 -15.11
N GLN A 400 20.26 -6.89 -16.20
CA GLN A 400 21.09 -7.71 -17.09
C GLN A 400 22.04 -6.84 -17.94
N GLU A 401 21.59 -5.65 -18.33
CA GLU A 401 22.39 -4.70 -19.12
C GLU A 401 23.53 -4.08 -18.30
N LYS A 402 23.45 -4.14 -16.96
CA LYS A 402 24.48 -3.64 -16.04
C LYS A 402 25.87 -4.22 -16.30
N GLN A 403 26.00 -5.48 -16.72
CA GLN A 403 27.32 -6.09 -16.92
C GLN A 403 28.10 -5.54 -18.12
N VAL A 404 27.44 -4.74 -18.98
CA VAL A 404 28.00 -4.26 -20.25
C VAL A 404 28.11 -2.73 -20.31
N MET A 405 27.51 -1.99 -19.36
CA MET A 405 27.49 -0.52 -19.35
C MET A 405 28.53 0.12 -18.43
N GLU A 406 28.95 1.35 -18.74
CA GLU A 406 29.93 2.13 -17.96
C GLU A 406 29.49 2.43 -16.52
N HIS A 407 28.17 2.45 -16.27
CA HIS A 407 27.54 2.75 -14.98
C HIS A 407 27.22 1.50 -14.13
N ALA A 408 27.89 0.38 -14.42
CA ALA A 408 27.74 -0.83 -13.63
C ALA A 408 28.16 -0.59 -12.18
N LEU A 409 27.35 -0.97 -11.17
CA LEU A 409 27.79 -0.97 -9.78
C LEU A 409 29.09 -1.78 -9.64
N GLN A 410 30.17 -1.12 -9.24
CA GLN A 410 31.50 -1.72 -9.09
C GLN A 410 31.82 -1.95 -7.62
N VAL A 411 31.74 -3.20 -7.19
CA VAL A 411 31.92 -3.62 -5.80
C VAL A 411 33.35 -4.09 -5.56
N GLN A 412 33.96 -3.65 -4.46
CA GLN A 412 35.38 -3.82 -4.15
C GLN A 412 35.60 -4.05 -2.64
N GLU A 413 36.71 -4.68 -2.25
CA GLU A 413 37.04 -4.92 -0.83
C GLU A 413 37.43 -3.64 -0.07
N ALA A 414 37.94 -2.61 -0.76
CA ALA A 414 38.41 -1.35 -0.18
C ALA A 414 38.13 -0.15 -1.11
N GLY A 415 36.85 0.08 -1.37
CA GLY A 415 36.27 1.19 -2.12
C GLY A 415 35.80 2.34 -1.23
N GLU A 416 35.27 3.37 -1.87
CA GLU A 416 35.02 4.68 -1.25
C GLU A 416 33.76 4.73 -0.39
N LEU A 417 32.74 3.93 -0.75
CA LEU A 417 31.40 3.99 -0.14
C LEU A 417 31.08 2.72 0.66
N ASP A 418 30.59 2.91 1.88
CA ASP A 418 30.26 1.85 2.85
C ASP A 418 29.04 1.01 2.39
N GLY A 419 29.30 -0.18 1.84
CA GLY A 419 28.25 -1.06 1.35
C GLY A 419 27.43 -1.74 2.46
N ALA A 420 27.95 -1.91 3.67
CA ALA A 420 27.18 -2.49 4.78
C ALA A 420 26.09 -1.53 5.26
N ALA A 421 26.42 -0.25 5.43
CA ALA A 421 25.44 0.77 5.79
C ALA A 421 24.38 0.93 4.71
N VAL A 422 24.77 0.88 3.43
CA VAL A 422 23.85 0.92 2.30
C VAL A 422 22.94 -0.30 2.27
N ALA A 423 23.45 -1.52 2.46
CA ALA A 423 22.63 -2.73 2.46
C ALA A 423 21.57 -2.70 3.58
N ALA A 424 21.95 -2.30 4.79
CA ALA A 424 21.01 -2.14 5.90
C ALA A 424 19.94 -1.05 5.60
N SER A 425 20.35 0.05 4.98
CA SER A 425 19.45 1.15 4.61
C SER A 425 18.50 0.80 3.46
N ALA A 426 18.99 0.06 2.45
CA ALA A 426 18.20 -0.44 1.35
C ALA A 426 17.16 -1.47 1.83
N ALA A 427 17.53 -2.37 2.75
CA ALA A 427 16.59 -3.30 3.38
C ALA A 427 15.50 -2.55 4.16
N TYR A 428 15.89 -1.54 4.93
CA TYR A 428 14.94 -0.70 5.66
C TYR A 428 13.93 0.00 4.74
N LEU A 429 14.40 0.53 3.60
CA LEU A 429 13.54 1.15 2.58
C LEU A 429 12.63 0.12 1.89
N ARG A 430 13.17 -1.03 1.48
CA ARG A 430 12.45 -2.13 0.80
C ARG A 430 11.23 -2.57 1.61
N ASP A 431 11.42 -2.78 2.91
CA ASP A 431 10.39 -3.22 3.84
C ASP A 431 9.34 -2.11 4.13
N ARG A 432 9.53 -0.89 3.61
CA ARG A 432 8.69 0.28 3.92
C ARG A 432 8.18 1.02 2.68
N VAL A 433 8.33 0.41 1.49
CA VAL A 433 7.63 0.84 0.28
C VAL A 433 6.13 0.67 0.52
N GLY A 434 5.37 1.76 0.44
CA GLY A 434 3.92 1.77 0.67
C GLY A 434 3.10 1.83 -0.61
N VAL A 435 2.01 1.08 -0.65
CA VAL A 435 1.04 1.06 -1.77
C VAL A 435 -0.31 1.62 -1.27
N PRO A 436 -1.08 2.39 -2.08
CA PRO A 436 -0.68 3.03 -3.32
C PRO A 436 0.09 4.33 -3.06
N ARG A 437 0.33 4.66 -1.78
CA ARG A 437 0.87 5.95 -1.30
C ARG A 437 2.10 6.39 -2.09
N ASP A 438 3.06 5.49 -2.27
CA ASP A 438 4.33 5.79 -2.92
C ASP A 438 4.24 5.47 -4.42
N MET A 439 3.63 4.34 -4.76
CA MET A 439 3.34 3.87 -6.13
C MET A 439 2.32 2.71 -6.13
N LYS A 440 1.82 2.32 -7.31
CA LYS A 440 0.94 1.14 -7.49
C LYS A 440 1.69 -0.17 -7.19
N LEU A 441 0.94 -1.22 -6.87
CA LEU A 441 1.48 -2.54 -6.51
C LEU A 441 2.54 -3.09 -7.50
N PRO A 442 2.31 -3.15 -8.82
CA PRO A 442 3.31 -3.67 -9.75
C PRO A 442 4.65 -2.90 -9.70
N ALA A 443 4.58 -1.56 -9.65
CA ALA A 443 5.75 -0.70 -9.50
C ALA A 443 6.45 -0.90 -8.15
N ALA A 444 5.70 -1.04 -7.06
CA ALA A 444 6.27 -1.30 -5.74
C ALA A 444 7.04 -2.63 -5.70
N ARG A 445 6.52 -3.68 -6.38
CA ARG A 445 7.23 -4.95 -6.55
C ARG A 445 8.55 -4.78 -7.29
N GLN A 446 8.55 -3.98 -8.38
CA GLN A 446 9.78 -3.66 -9.10
C GLN A 446 10.79 -2.98 -8.17
N LEU A 447 10.38 -1.95 -7.42
CA LEU A 447 11.29 -1.26 -6.50
C LEU A 447 11.86 -2.20 -5.43
N ARG A 448 11.02 -3.03 -4.79
CA ARG A 448 11.47 -4.01 -3.77
C ARG A 448 12.49 -4.98 -4.36
N ALA A 449 12.24 -5.50 -5.56
CA ALA A 449 13.17 -6.42 -6.23
C ALA A 449 14.50 -5.79 -6.65
N HIS A 450 14.48 -4.52 -7.09
CA HIS A 450 15.71 -3.80 -7.43
C HIS A 450 16.50 -3.38 -6.17
N LEU A 451 15.82 -3.15 -5.04
CA LEU A 451 16.51 -2.97 -3.76
C LEU A 451 17.15 -4.27 -3.26
N ASN A 452 16.51 -5.42 -3.44
CA ASN A 452 17.14 -6.72 -3.16
C ASN A 452 18.35 -6.96 -4.05
N TRP A 453 18.24 -6.72 -5.35
CA TRP A 453 19.38 -6.79 -6.26
C TRP A 453 20.57 -5.91 -5.82
N LEU A 454 20.30 -4.71 -5.29
CA LEU A 454 21.34 -3.84 -4.75
C LEU A 454 21.97 -4.47 -3.51
N ILE A 455 21.15 -4.96 -2.58
CA ILE A 455 21.61 -5.63 -1.35
C ILE A 455 22.49 -6.83 -1.68
N ASP A 456 22.02 -7.72 -2.57
CA ASP A 456 22.72 -8.93 -2.99
C ASP A 456 24.03 -8.59 -3.69
N SER A 457 24.04 -7.53 -4.51
CA SER A 457 25.27 -7.06 -5.18
C SER A 457 26.33 -6.57 -4.18
N LEU A 458 25.92 -6.08 -3.01
CA LEU A 458 26.83 -5.55 -1.97
C LEU A 458 27.26 -6.62 -0.95
N GLN A 459 26.72 -7.83 -1.03
CA GLN A 459 27.15 -8.96 -0.21
C GLN A 459 28.35 -9.67 -0.87
N PRO A 460 29.30 -10.20 -0.08
CA PRO A 460 30.34 -11.05 -0.63
C PRO A 460 29.72 -12.27 -1.31
N ALA A 461 30.24 -12.66 -2.47
CA ALA A 461 29.84 -13.92 -3.10
C ALA A 461 30.07 -15.07 -2.10
N SER A 462 28.99 -15.78 -1.76
CA SER A 462 28.98 -16.90 -0.82
C SER A 462 29.65 -18.15 -1.38
#